data_AF-A0A966QLL5-F1
#
_entry.id   AF-A0A966QLL5-F1
#
_cell.length_a   1.000
_cell.length_b   1.000
_cell.length_c   1.000
_cell.angle_alpha   90.00
_cell.angle_beta   90.00
_cell.angle_gamma   90.00
#
_symmetry.space_group_name_H-M   'P 1'
#
loop_
_entity.id
_entity.type
_entity.pdbx_description
1 polymer ?
#
loop_
_entity_poly.entity_id
_entity_poly.type
_entity_poly.pdbx_seq_one_letter_code
_entity_poly.pdbx_strand_id
1 'polypeptide(L)'
;VKGEPQRAPGPVLVRVHSECLTGDAFGSLRCDCRPQLEAALRMIEAAGEGVVVYLRQEGRGIGLINKLKAYSLQDTGLDTVEANERLGFPADLRNYGVGAQILSDLGVHRLRLITNNPRKIAGLGGYGLQVEDRVPLVMDPGTHNAAYLAAKRTKLGHLMGQGPSCPVAGSTAVLAWHGMQGNGDVLNLQEEIQHLAAAAGLHSEPEEDPRLLALLNSPQLAIVLANADDALLARCLEVLSQPAGTRAVSLLLSPDPWRLNHPSASLEAEQRPLSELRQGSSIGMAALDAGSLVQWQNQADPGFQN
;
A
#
# COMPACT_ATOMS: atom_id res chain seq x y z
N VAL A 1 -4.10 -2.10 -19.89
CA VAL A 1 -3.18 -1.25 -20.68
C VAL A 1 -3.55 0.19 -20.41
N LYS A 2 -2.58 1.08 -20.25
CA LYS A 2 -2.76 2.53 -20.14
C LYS A 2 -1.98 3.17 -21.28
N GLY A 3 -2.59 4.14 -21.97
CA GLY A 3 -1.97 4.79 -23.13
C GLY A 3 -1.99 3.93 -24.40
N GLU A 4 -1.03 4.19 -25.29
CA GLU A 4 -0.83 3.47 -26.55
C GLU A 4 0.61 2.92 -26.62
N PRO A 5 0.90 1.77 -25.97
CA PRO A 5 2.28 1.30 -25.77
C PRO A 5 3.05 1.09 -27.08
N GLN A 6 2.35 0.69 -28.13
CA GLN A 6 2.88 0.51 -29.48
C GLN A 6 3.35 1.81 -30.15
N ARG A 7 2.90 2.98 -29.67
CA ARG A 7 3.29 4.31 -30.17
C ARG A 7 4.18 5.07 -29.19
N ALA A 8 4.56 4.46 -28.07
CA ALA A 8 5.35 5.12 -27.05
C ALA A 8 6.73 5.55 -27.63
N PRO A 9 7.14 6.82 -27.47
CA PRO A 9 8.44 7.30 -27.96
C PRO A 9 9.63 6.75 -27.14
N GLY A 10 9.36 6.21 -25.96
CA GLY A 10 10.34 5.69 -25.02
C GLY A 10 9.96 4.31 -24.47
N PRO A 11 10.77 3.76 -23.54
CA PRO A 11 10.50 2.45 -22.97
C PRO A 11 9.22 2.47 -22.12
N VAL A 12 8.35 1.50 -22.36
CA VAL A 12 7.04 1.39 -21.69
C VAL A 12 7.21 0.85 -20.27
N LEU A 13 6.46 1.40 -19.30
CA LEU A 13 6.46 0.89 -17.94
C LEU A 13 5.64 -0.41 -17.86
N VAL A 14 6.27 -1.50 -17.46
CA VAL A 14 5.67 -2.85 -17.53
C VAL A 14 5.73 -3.56 -16.19
N ARG A 15 4.61 -4.19 -15.80
CA ARG A 15 4.54 -5.16 -14.70
C ARG A 15 4.07 -6.50 -15.23
N VAL A 16 4.88 -7.54 -15.05
CA VAL A 16 4.43 -8.93 -15.25
C VAL A 16 4.06 -9.51 -13.88
N HIS A 17 2.77 -9.58 -13.58
CA HIS A 17 2.22 -10.10 -12.34
C HIS A 17 1.86 -11.58 -12.48
N SER A 18 2.24 -12.40 -11.50
CA SER A 18 1.78 -13.80 -11.44
C SER A 18 0.58 -13.83 -10.51
N GLU A 19 -0.54 -14.36 -10.98
CA GLU A 19 -1.79 -14.51 -10.23
C GLU A 19 -1.56 -15.07 -8.83
N CYS A 20 -2.21 -14.45 -7.86
CA CYS A 20 -2.28 -14.90 -6.48
C CYS A 20 -3.68 -14.64 -5.95
N LEU A 21 -4.63 -15.55 -6.19
CA LEU A 21 -6.04 -15.41 -5.80
C LEU A 21 -6.19 -15.02 -4.31
N THR A 22 -5.46 -15.71 -3.43
CA THR A 22 -5.50 -15.44 -1.99
C THR A 22 -5.10 -14.01 -1.66
N GLY A 23 -4.10 -13.46 -2.34
CA GLY A 23 -3.66 -12.08 -2.14
C GLY A 23 -4.57 -11.11 -2.88
N ASP A 24 -4.58 -11.23 -4.20
CA ASP A 24 -5.14 -10.29 -5.16
C ASP A 24 -6.65 -10.11 -4.99
N ALA A 25 -7.40 -11.18 -4.67
CA ALA A 25 -8.85 -11.13 -4.48
C ALA A 25 -9.28 -11.20 -3.00
N PHE A 26 -8.68 -12.11 -2.22
CA PHE A 26 -9.11 -12.34 -0.82
C PHE A 26 -8.34 -11.51 0.22
N GLY A 27 -7.37 -10.69 -0.20
CA GLY A 27 -6.65 -9.79 0.70
C GLY A 27 -5.76 -10.47 1.73
N SER A 28 -5.27 -11.67 1.45
CA SER A 28 -4.38 -12.45 2.33
C SER A 28 -3.17 -11.64 2.79
N LEU A 29 -3.00 -11.57 4.12
CA LEU A 29 -1.83 -10.95 4.77
C LEU A 29 -0.57 -11.81 4.72
N ARG A 30 -0.68 -13.11 4.37
CA ARG A 30 0.47 -14.05 4.27
C ARG A 30 1.43 -13.75 3.10
N CYS A 31 1.05 -12.87 2.18
CA CYS A 31 1.85 -12.52 1.01
C CYS A 31 1.72 -11.03 0.67
N ASP A 32 2.57 -10.57 -0.23
CA ASP A 32 2.65 -9.18 -0.71
C ASP A 32 2.08 -9.01 -2.13
N CYS A 33 1.31 -9.97 -2.65
CA CYS A 33 0.90 -9.96 -4.05
C CYS A 33 -0.08 -8.82 -4.39
N ARG A 34 -1.13 -8.63 -3.59
CA ARG A 34 -2.10 -7.53 -3.77
C ARG A 34 -1.45 -6.15 -3.72
N PRO A 35 -0.70 -5.77 -2.67
CA PRO A 35 -0.09 -4.44 -2.63
C PRO A 35 0.92 -4.24 -3.77
N GLN A 36 1.59 -5.29 -4.25
CA GLN A 36 2.40 -5.18 -5.47
C GLN A 36 1.58 -4.94 -6.74
N LEU A 37 0.42 -5.57 -6.89
CA LEU A 37 -0.45 -5.38 -8.06
C LEU A 37 -1.02 -3.96 -8.08
N GLU A 38 -1.59 -3.51 -6.97
CA GLU A 38 -2.17 -2.18 -6.83
C GLU A 38 -1.11 -1.09 -7.01
N ALA A 39 0.07 -1.28 -6.42
CA ALA A 39 1.16 -0.33 -6.59
C ALA A 39 1.61 -0.23 -8.06
N ALA A 40 1.74 -1.37 -8.75
CA ALA A 40 2.11 -1.35 -10.16
C ALA A 40 1.04 -0.68 -11.06
N LEU A 41 -0.25 -0.91 -10.77
CA LEU A 41 -1.35 -0.29 -11.51
C LEU A 41 -1.32 1.23 -11.40
N ARG A 42 -1.19 1.77 -10.18
CA ARG A 42 -1.10 3.21 -9.95
C ARG A 42 0.20 3.82 -10.50
N MET A 43 1.34 3.10 -10.46
CA MET A 43 2.59 3.58 -11.09
C MET A 43 2.43 3.76 -12.59
N ILE A 44 1.73 2.83 -13.25
CA ILE A 44 1.40 2.90 -14.67
C ILE A 44 0.40 4.03 -14.95
N GLU A 45 -0.60 4.20 -14.09
CA GLU A 45 -1.54 5.31 -14.18
C GLU A 45 -0.82 6.67 -14.13
N ALA A 46 0.07 6.87 -13.15
CA ALA A 46 0.86 8.09 -13.00
C ALA A 46 1.84 8.33 -14.16
N ALA A 47 2.36 7.28 -14.78
CA ALA A 47 3.23 7.39 -15.95
C ALA A 47 2.46 7.74 -17.24
N GLY A 48 1.13 7.55 -17.26
CA GLY A 48 0.27 7.79 -18.43
C GLY A 48 0.40 6.75 -19.55
N GLU A 49 1.40 5.87 -19.49
CA GLU A 49 1.74 4.88 -20.51
C GLU A 49 2.28 3.61 -19.83
N GLY A 50 1.66 2.45 -20.07
CA GLY A 50 2.13 1.21 -19.46
C GLY A 50 1.23 -0.02 -19.56
N VAL A 51 1.79 -1.17 -19.16
CA VAL A 51 1.14 -2.48 -19.25
C VAL A 51 1.31 -3.28 -17.97
N VAL A 52 0.20 -3.76 -17.41
CA VAL A 52 0.19 -4.89 -16.47
C VAL A 52 -0.21 -6.15 -17.22
N VAL A 53 0.69 -7.13 -17.27
CA VAL A 53 0.39 -8.48 -17.75
C VAL A 53 0.06 -9.35 -16.55
N TYR A 54 -1.17 -9.83 -16.47
CA TYR A 54 -1.63 -10.71 -15.40
C TYR A 54 -1.57 -12.18 -15.87
N LEU A 55 -0.53 -12.90 -15.45
CA LEU A 55 -0.31 -14.29 -15.82
C LEU A 55 -1.02 -15.22 -14.84
N ARG A 56 -1.97 -16.01 -15.34
CA ARG A 56 -2.74 -17.00 -14.58
C ARG A 56 -1.93 -18.26 -14.25
N GLN A 57 -0.88 -18.08 -13.45
CA GLN A 57 0.10 -19.10 -13.05
C GLN A 57 0.22 -19.16 -11.52
N GLU A 58 -0.91 -19.43 -10.86
CA GLU A 58 -1.03 -19.47 -9.41
C GLU A 58 0.00 -20.41 -8.74
N GLY A 59 0.46 -20.03 -7.55
CA GLY A 59 1.35 -20.85 -6.73
C GLY A 59 2.74 -21.07 -7.32
N ARG A 60 3.19 -20.19 -8.23
CA ARG A 60 4.40 -20.41 -9.06
C ARG A 60 4.25 -21.59 -10.03
N GLY A 61 3.04 -21.80 -10.54
CA GLY A 61 2.74 -22.83 -11.53
C GLY A 61 2.23 -24.16 -10.94
N ILE A 62 2.22 -24.32 -9.61
CA ILE A 62 1.69 -25.54 -8.97
C ILE A 62 0.16 -25.51 -8.79
N GLY A 63 -0.47 -24.35 -8.99
CA GLY A 63 -1.92 -24.15 -8.83
C GLY A 63 -2.36 -23.88 -7.38
N LEU A 64 -3.62 -23.42 -7.24
CA LEU A 64 -4.18 -22.97 -5.96
C LEU A 64 -4.23 -24.07 -4.90
N ILE A 65 -4.70 -25.26 -5.27
CA ILE A 65 -4.87 -26.38 -4.32
C ILE A 65 -3.53 -26.76 -3.70
N ASN A 66 -2.48 -26.87 -4.51
CA ASN A 66 -1.15 -27.23 -4.02
C ASN A 66 -0.51 -26.09 -3.22
N LYS A 67 -0.77 -24.83 -3.57
CA LYS A 67 -0.40 -23.68 -2.74
C LYS A 67 -1.03 -23.75 -1.34
N LEU A 68 -2.32 -24.10 -1.24
CA LEU A 68 -2.99 -24.27 0.05
C LEU A 68 -2.42 -25.45 0.85
N LYS A 69 -2.08 -26.57 0.19
CA LYS A 69 -1.34 -27.67 0.82
C LYS A 69 0.04 -27.24 1.33
N ALA A 70 0.76 -26.44 0.54
CA ALA A 70 2.05 -25.90 0.93
C ALA A 70 1.93 -24.95 2.12
N TYR A 71 0.84 -24.18 2.22
CA TYR A 71 0.54 -23.37 3.41
C TYR A 71 0.27 -24.24 4.63
N SER A 72 -0.47 -25.34 4.49
CA SER A 72 -0.69 -26.27 5.60
C SER A 72 0.62 -26.87 6.13
N LEU A 73 1.60 -27.13 5.26
CA LEU A 73 2.93 -27.60 5.66
C LEU A 73 3.77 -26.47 6.29
N GLN A 74 3.61 -25.24 5.81
CA GLN A 74 4.28 -24.08 6.41
C GLN A 74 3.76 -23.77 7.81
N ASP A 75 2.46 -23.98 8.03
CA ASP A 75 1.84 -23.85 9.36
C ASP A 75 2.39 -24.92 10.33
N THR A 76 3.00 -26.00 9.83
CA THR A 76 3.73 -26.99 10.66
C THR A 76 5.23 -26.68 10.83
N GLY A 77 5.69 -25.53 10.35
CA GLY A 77 7.06 -25.03 10.54
C GLY A 77 8.01 -25.23 9.35
N LEU A 78 7.55 -25.80 8.23
CA LEU A 78 8.38 -25.90 7.01
C LEU A 78 8.46 -24.53 6.31
N ASP A 79 9.56 -24.24 5.63
CA ASP A 79 9.59 -23.08 4.75
C ASP A 79 8.96 -23.35 3.37
N THR A 80 8.85 -22.31 2.55
CA THR A 80 8.20 -22.41 1.22
C THR A 80 8.92 -23.37 0.26
N VAL A 81 10.25 -23.52 0.35
CA VAL A 81 11.01 -24.45 -0.50
C VAL A 81 10.80 -25.87 -0.02
N GLU A 82 10.97 -26.11 1.28
CA GLU A 82 10.78 -27.42 1.90
C GLU A 82 9.35 -27.94 1.69
N ALA A 83 8.34 -27.08 1.85
CA ALA A 83 6.95 -27.43 1.62
C ALA A 83 6.69 -27.83 0.15
N ASN A 84 7.33 -27.16 -0.82
CA ASN A 84 7.18 -27.53 -2.24
C ASN A 84 7.90 -28.84 -2.57
N GLU A 85 9.12 -29.05 -2.05
CA GLU A 85 9.86 -30.30 -2.20
C GLU A 85 9.09 -31.48 -1.60
N ARG A 86 8.48 -31.28 -0.42
CA ARG A 86 7.63 -32.28 0.24
C ARG A 86 6.40 -32.65 -0.58
N LEU A 87 5.88 -31.71 -1.37
CA LEU A 87 4.77 -31.92 -2.30
C LEU A 87 5.22 -32.44 -3.68
N GLY A 88 6.53 -32.61 -3.91
CA GLY A 88 7.09 -33.12 -5.16
C GLY A 88 7.21 -32.07 -6.29
N PHE A 89 7.19 -30.77 -5.96
CA PHE A 89 7.28 -29.70 -6.94
C PHE A 89 8.63 -28.97 -6.89
N PRO A 90 9.18 -28.55 -8.06
CA PRO A 90 10.27 -27.60 -8.10
C PRO A 90 9.89 -26.26 -7.44
N ALA A 91 10.90 -25.51 -6.97
CA ALA A 91 10.68 -24.24 -6.27
C ALA A 91 9.99 -23.14 -7.10
N ASP A 92 10.04 -23.25 -8.43
CA ASP A 92 9.41 -22.33 -9.39
C ASP A 92 9.20 -23.00 -10.76
N LEU A 93 7.95 -23.12 -11.21
CA LEU A 93 7.56 -23.72 -12.50
C LEU A 93 7.05 -22.67 -13.50
N ARG A 94 7.19 -21.38 -13.21
CA ARG A 94 6.60 -20.32 -14.04
C ARG A 94 7.28 -20.20 -15.39
N ASN A 95 6.46 -19.95 -16.41
CA ASN A 95 6.92 -19.66 -17.77
C ASN A 95 6.58 -18.21 -18.13
N TYR A 96 7.62 -17.37 -18.23
CA TYR A 96 7.48 -15.95 -18.56
C TYR A 96 7.36 -15.67 -20.06
N GLY A 97 7.56 -16.67 -20.92
CA GLY A 97 7.44 -16.54 -22.37
C GLY A 97 6.04 -16.17 -22.85
N VAL A 98 5.00 -16.61 -22.13
CA VAL A 98 3.62 -16.16 -22.41
C VAL A 98 3.49 -14.65 -22.17
N GLY A 99 4.09 -14.15 -21.08
CA GLY A 99 4.10 -12.73 -20.80
C GLY A 99 4.87 -11.94 -21.84
N ALA A 100 5.97 -12.49 -22.33
CA ALA A 100 6.73 -11.86 -23.40
C ALA A 100 5.95 -11.78 -24.72
N GLN A 101 5.27 -12.86 -25.12
CA GLN A 101 4.45 -12.90 -26.33
C GLN A 101 3.29 -11.89 -26.25
N ILE A 102 2.63 -11.77 -25.10
CA ILE A 102 1.59 -10.76 -24.89
C ILE A 102 2.17 -9.35 -25.08
N LEU A 103 3.35 -9.07 -24.52
CA LEU A 103 3.98 -7.75 -24.66
C LEU A 103 4.38 -7.46 -26.12
N SER A 104 4.92 -8.45 -26.83
CA SER A 104 5.24 -8.32 -28.25
C SER A 104 4.00 -8.08 -29.12
N ASP A 105 2.89 -8.78 -28.85
CA ASP A 105 1.61 -8.59 -29.53
C ASP A 105 1.04 -7.18 -29.29
N LEU A 106 1.24 -6.64 -28.09
CA LEU A 106 0.92 -5.25 -27.74
C LEU A 106 1.90 -4.21 -28.34
N GLY A 107 2.89 -4.63 -29.13
CA GLY A 107 3.90 -3.75 -29.74
C GLY A 107 4.95 -3.22 -28.77
N VAL A 108 5.05 -3.79 -27.57
CA VAL A 108 6.04 -3.39 -26.56
C VAL A 108 7.35 -4.12 -26.81
N HIS A 109 8.38 -3.40 -27.26
CA HIS A 109 9.71 -3.95 -27.50
C HIS A 109 10.78 -3.41 -26.54
N ARG A 110 10.62 -2.16 -26.09
CA ARG A 110 11.50 -1.50 -25.11
C ARG A 110 10.70 -1.24 -23.85
N LEU A 111 11.20 -1.68 -22.70
CA LEU A 111 10.43 -1.60 -21.46
C LEU A 111 11.28 -1.31 -20.22
N ARG A 112 10.64 -0.69 -19.24
CA ARG A 112 11.12 -0.55 -17.86
C ARG A 112 10.32 -1.52 -16.99
N LEU A 113 10.98 -2.51 -16.41
CA LEU A 113 10.30 -3.63 -15.74
C LEU A 113 10.14 -3.37 -14.24
N ILE A 114 8.89 -3.30 -13.77
CA ILE A 114 8.53 -3.24 -12.35
C ILE A 114 8.73 -4.62 -11.70
N THR A 115 9.93 -4.90 -11.18
CA THR A 115 10.28 -6.19 -10.56
C THR A 115 11.43 -6.12 -9.57
N ASN A 116 11.35 -6.95 -8.52
CA ASN A 116 12.49 -7.29 -7.66
C ASN A 116 13.08 -8.67 -7.98
N ASN A 117 12.46 -9.44 -8.88
CA ASN A 117 12.92 -10.78 -9.24
C ASN A 117 13.86 -10.68 -10.45
N PRO A 118 15.18 -10.95 -10.30
CA PRO A 118 16.12 -10.91 -11.42
C PRO A 118 15.82 -11.97 -12.48
N ARG A 119 15.21 -13.11 -12.10
CA ARG A 119 14.81 -14.16 -13.05
C ARG A 119 13.74 -13.66 -14.04
N LYS A 120 12.88 -12.71 -13.64
CA LYS A 120 11.90 -12.09 -14.55
C LYS A 120 12.57 -11.22 -15.61
N ILE A 121 13.70 -10.58 -15.27
CA ILE A 121 14.47 -9.76 -16.21
C ILE A 121 15.08 -10.67 -17.27
N ALA A 122 15.81 -11.71 -16.85
CA ALA A 122 16.43 -12.68 -17.75
C ALA A 122 15.38 -13.43 -18.60
N GLY A 123 14.26 -13.82 -18.00
CA GLY A 123 13.20 -14.58 -18.67
C GLY A 123 12.46 -13.80 -19.75
N LEU A 124 12.45 -12.47 -19.73
CA LEU A 124 11.86 -11.64 -20.78
C LEU A 124 12.85 -11.29 -21.89
N GLY A 125 14.14 -11.09 -21.55
CA GLY A 125 15.18 -10.75 -22.52
C GLY A 125 15.36 -11.79 -23.64
N GLY A 126 15.09 -13.07 -23.35
CA GLY A 126 15.17 -14.16 -24.32
C GLY A 126 14.11 -14.14 -25.44
N TYR A 127 13.12 -13.24 -25.37
CA TYR A 127 12.00 -13.14 -26.32
C TYR A 127 12.06 -11.88 -27.19
N GLY A 128 13.24 -11.27 -27.34
CA GLY A 128 13.40 -10.05 -28.14
C GLY A 128 12.84 -8.78 -27.49
N LEU A 129 12.54 -8.84 -26.19
CA LEU A 129 12.17 -7.68 -25.38
C LEU A 129 13.43 -7.06 -24.76
N GLN A 130 13.62 -5.77 -24.98
CA GLN A 130 14.70 -5.00 -24.39
C GLN A 130 14.25 -4.40 -23.06
N VAL A 131 14.71 -5.01 -21.96
CA VAL A 131 14.56 -4.45 -20.61
C VAL A 131 15.63 -3.37 -20.42
N GLU A 132 15.27 -2.11 -20.59
CA GLU A 132 16.20 -0.98 -20.50
C GLU A 132 16.48 -0.54 -19.07
N ASP A 133 15.49 -0.72 -18.20
CA ASP A 133 15.57 -0.33 -16.80
C ASP A 133 14.80 -1.32 -15.93
N ARG A 134 15.28 -1.49 -14.70
CA ARG A 134 14.55 -2.19 -13.64
C ARG A 134 13.97 -1.14 -12.73
N VAL A 135 12.66 -1.18 -12.52
CA VAL A 135 11.96 -0.36 -11.53
C VAL A 135 11.69 -1.25 -10.30
N PRO A 136 12.41 -1.06 -9.18
CA PRO A 136 12.14 -1.78 -7.94
C PRO A 136 10.72 -1.54 -7.43
N LEU A 137 10.15 -2.53 -6.76
CA LEU A 137 8.84 -2.45 -6.12
C LEU A 137 8.89 -3.11 -4.75
N VAL A 138 9.30 -2.35 -3.74
CA VAL A 138 9.52 -2.86 -2.38
C VAL A 138 8.26 -2.66 -1.55
N MET A 139 7.87 -3.71 -0.81
CA MET A 139 6.79 -3.68 0.16
C MET A 139 7.39 -3.93 1.53
N ASP A 140 6.91 -3.23 2.55
CA ASP A 140 7.37 -3.46 3.90
C ASP A 140 6.83 -4.78 4.46
N PRO A 141 7.67 -5.51 5.20
CA PRO A 141 7.23 -6.73 5.86
C PRO A 141 6.25 -6.40 6.99
N GLY A 142 5.11 -7.09 7.00
CA GLY A 142 4.21 -7.17 8.14
C GLY A 142 4.45 -8.44 8.95
N THR A 143 3.80 -8.54 10.11
CA THR A 143 3.89 -9.68 11.05
C THR A 143 3.65 -11.04 10.38
N HIS A 144 2.70 -11.11 9.44
CA HIS A 144 2.26 -12.36 8.80
C HIS A 144 3.09 -12.77 7.57
N ASN A 145 3.92 -11.89 7.02
CA ASN A 145 4.65 -12.16 5.78
C ASN A 145 6.16 -11.86 5.88
N ALA A 146 6.66 -11.41 7.05
CA ALA A 146 8.08 -11.14 7.27
C ALA A 146 8.96 -12.35 6.94
N ALA A 147 8.61 -13.54 7.47
CA ALA A 147 9.31 -14.79 7.18
C ALA A 147 9.27 -15.16 5.68
N TYR A 148 8.12 -14.95 5.04
CA TYR A 148 7.93 -15.19 3.61
C TYR A 148 8.81 -14.25 2.73
N LEU A 149 8.86 -12.96 3.08
CA LEU A 149 9.69 -11.97 2.39
C LEU A 149 11.18 -12.22 2.64
N ALA A 150 11.55 -12.62 3.85
CA ALA A 150 12.91 -13.05 4.18
C ALA A 150 13.35 -14.27 3.35
N ALA A 151 12.49 -15.28 3.21
CA ALA A 151 12.73 -16.44 2.35
C ALA A 151 12.87 -16.06 0.87
N LYS A 152 12.05 -15.12 0.37
CA LYS A 152 12.20 -14.57 -1.00
C LYS A 152 13.55 -13.91 -1.22
N ARG A 153 14.03 -13.12 -0.25
CA ARG A 153 15.34 -12.45 -0.33
C ARG A 153 16.47 -13.48 -0.30
N THR A 154 16.52 -14.30 0.75
CA THR A 154 17.66 -15.18 1.06
C THR A 154 17.75 -16.40 0.15
N LYS A 155 16.61 -17.05 -0.16
CA LYS A 155 16.59 -18.32 -0.91
C LYS A 155 16.30 -18.16 -2.40
N LEU A 156 15.61 -17.08 -2.81
CA LEU A 156 15.20 -16.86 -4.20
C LEU A 156 15.94 -15.71 -4.89
N GLY A 157 16.89 -15.08 -4.19
CA GLY A 157 17.76 -14.04 -4.75
C GLY A 157 17.00 -12.79 -5.18
N HIS A 158 15.86 -12.48 -4.56
CA HIS A 158 15.14 -11.24 -4.87
C HIS A 158 16.00 -10.01 -4.51
N LEU A 159 16.17 -9.10 -5.48
CA LEU A 159 16.92 -7.86 -5.36
C LEU A 159 16.14 -6.84 -4.52
N MET A 160 16.20 -7.00 -3.20
CA MET A 160 15.63 -6.06 -2.24
C MET A 160 16.67 -5.01 -1.87
N GLY A 161 16.91 -4.06 -2.77
CA GLY A 161 17.70 -2.84 -2.50
C GLY A 161 16.79 -1.66 -2.16
N GLN A 162 17.39 -0.51 -1.81
CA GLN A 162 16.67 0.77 -1.83
C GLN A 162 16.23 1.03 -3.27
N GLY A 163 14.93 0.97 -3.52
CA GLY A 163 14.34 1.33 -4.80
C GLY A 163 14.09 2.83 -4.88
N PRO A 164 13.85 3.40 -6.08
CA PRO A 164 13.36 4.76 -6.16
C PRO A 164 12.05 4.84 -5.37
N SER A 165 12.00 5.79 -4.44
CA SER A 165 10.74 6.32 -3.94
C SER A 165 9.95 6.86 -5.13
N CYS A 166 8.66 6.55 -5.19
CA CYS A 166 7.75 7.17 -6.15
C CYS A 166 7.89 8.71 -6.10
N PRO A 167 7.78 9.45 -7.24
CA PRO A 167 7.84 10.91 -7.24
C PRO A 167 6.74 11.60 -6.41
N VAL A 168 5.74 10.85 -5.95
CA VAL A 168 4.87 11.28 -4.84
C VAL A 168 5.61 11.01 -3.52
N ALA A 169 6.67 11.78 -3.30
CA ALA A 169 7.53 11.64 -2.13
C ALA A 169 7.04 12.57 -1.00
N GLY A 170 6.93 11.97 0.18
CA GLY A 170 6.88 12.65 1.48
C GLY A 170 5.71 12.21 2.35
N SER A 171 5.82 12.58 3.64
CA SER A 171 4.89 12.13 4.68
C SER A 171 3.45 12.47 4.29
N THR A 172 2.56 11.51 4.42
CA THR A 172 1.14 11.71 4.19
C THR A 172 0.39 11.43 5.49
N ALA A 173 -0.44 12.37 5.90
CA ALA A 173 -1.29 12.26 7.06
C ALA A 173 -2.75 12.12 6.62
N VAL A 174 -3.50 11.27 7.31
CA VAL A 174 -4.96 11.21 7.19
C VAL A 174 -5.54 11.59 8.52
N LEU A 175 -6.32 12.67 8.51
CA LEU A 175 -7.07 13.18 9.64
C LEU A 175 -8.51 12.68 9.53
N ALA A 176 -9.05 12.11 10.60
CA ALA A 176 -10.44 11.66 10.63
C ALA A 176 -11.18 12.19 11.85
N TRP A 177 -12.46 12.48 11.69
CA TRP A 177 -13.31 13.06 12.73
C TRP A 177 -14.65 12.33 12.86
N HIS A 178 -15.06 12.14 14.11
CA HIS A 178 -16.34 11.56 14.50
C HIS A 178 -17.08 12.52 15.43
N GLY A 179 -18.25 13.00 15.01
CA GLY A 179 -19.13 13.82 15.83
C GLY A 179 -20.43 13.14 16.25
N MET A 180 -21.14 13.79 17.18
CA MET A 180 -22.56 13.57 17.42
C MET A 180 -23.36 14.00 16.18
N GLN A 181 -24.46 13.30 15.87
CA GLN A 181 -25.18 13.49 14.60
C GLN A 181 -25.60 14.95 14.32
N GLY A 182 -25.10 15.52 13.21
CA GLY A 182 -25.47 16.82 12.66
C GLY A 182 -24.56 17.22 11.48
N ASN A 183 -25.12 17.50 10.29
CA ASN A 183 -24.32 17.73 9.07
C ASN A 183 -23.56 19.07 9.01
N GLY A 184 -23.91 20.04 9.87
CA GLY A 184 -23.33 21.39 9.80
C GLY A 184 -21.87 21.47 10.21
N ASP A 185 -21.43 20.60 11.13
CA ASP A 185 -20.06 20.64 11.65
C ASP A 185 -19.05 20.07 10.65
N VAL A 186 -19.43 19.05 9.86
CA VAL A 186 -18.56 18.40 8.87
C VAL A 186 -18.08 19.37 7.81
N LEU A 187 -19.01 20.15 7.22
CA LEU A 187 -18.67 21.09 6.14
C LEU A 187 -17.76 22.21 6.65
N ASN A 188 -18.07 22.78 7.82
CA ASN A 188 -17.26 23.84 8.43
C ASN A 188 -15.85 23.35 8.76
N LEU A 189 -15.71 22.15 9.36
CA LEU A 189 -14.41 21.56 9.66
C LEU A 189 -13.61 21.30 8.39
N GLN A 190 -14.25 20.79 7.34
CA GLN A 190 -13.58 20.55 6.06
C GLN A 190 -13.03 21.85 5.45
N GLU A 191 -13.83 22.91 5.42
CA GLU A 191 -13.40 24.23 4.91
C GLU A 191 -12.26 24.83 5.74
N GLU A 192 -12.31 24.68 7.06
CA GLU A 192 -11.28 25.21 7.96
C GLU A 192 -9.93 24.48 7.77
N ILE A 193 -9.96 23.15 7.64
CA ILE A 193 -8.75 22.36 7.34
C ILE A 193 -8.20 22.69 5.95
N GLN A 194 -9.06 22.86 4.95
CA GLN A 194 -8.67 23.30 3.61
C GLN A 194 -7.99 24.67 3.64
N HIS A 195 -8.51 25.62 4.42
CA HIS A 195 -7.94 26.94 4.57
C HIS A 195 -6.56 26.90 5.26
N LEU A 196 -6.41 26.08 6.32
CA LEU A 196 -5.14 25.87 7.00
C LEU A 196 -4.07 25.26 6.07
N ALA A 197 -4.45 24.23 5.30
CA ALA A 197 -3.56 23.60 4.33
C ALA A 197 -3.13 24.60 3.24
N ALA A 198 -4.08 25.36 2.69
CA ALA A 198 -3.81 26.37 1.67
C ALA A 198 -2.89 27.49 2.18
N ALA A 199 -3.06 27.94 3.43
CA ALA A 199 -2.19 28.93 4.05
C ALA A 199 -0.74 28.44 4.21
N ALA A 200 -0.54 27.12 4.34
CA ALA A 200 0.78 26.48 4.34
C ALA A 200 1.30 26.13 2.92
N GLY A 201 0.56 26.47 1.86
CA GLY A 201 0.91 26.14 0.48
C GLY A 201 0.69 24.67 0.12
N LEU A 202 -0.13 23.95 0.88
CA LEU A 202 -0.46 22.54 0.67
C LEU A 202 -1.89 22.38 0.16
N HIS A 203 -2.15 21.23 -0.47
CA HIS A 203 -3.48 20.80 -0.86
C HIS A 203 -3.99 19.73 0.12
N SER A 204 -5.27 19.80 0.43
CA SER A 204 -5.99 18.79 1.19
C SER A 204 -7.06 18.16 0.31
N GLU A 205 -7.20 16.84 0.35
CA GLU A 205 -8.19 16.11 -0.41
C GLU A 205 -9.10 15.32 0.55
N PRO A 206 -10.41 15.22 0.28
CA PRO A 206 -11.26 14.29 1.02
C PRO A 206 -10.80 12.86 0.77
N GLU A 207 -10.81 12.03 1.81
CA GLU A 207 -10.52 10.61 1.70
C GLU A 207 -11.84 9.83 1.60
N GLU A 208 -11.95 9.01 0.55
CA GLU A 208 -13.17 8.25 0.24
C GLU A 208 -12.90 6.75 0.10
N ASP A 209 -11.65 6.28 0.20
CA ASP A 209 -11.31 4.87 0.10
C ASP A 209 -12.02 4.06 1.20
N PRO A 210 -12.93 3.12 0.85
CA PRO A 210 -13.73 2.40 1.83
C PRO A 210 -12.92 1.62 2.85
N ARG A 211 -11.71 1.17 2.47
CA ARG A 211 -10.85 0.38 3.34
C ARG A 211 -10.18 1.26 4.39
N LEU A 212 -9.73 2.44 3.97
CA LEU A 212 -9.15 3.42 4.89
C LEU A 212 -10.21 4.01 5.82
N LEU A 213 -11.40 4.32 5.30
CA LEU A 213 -12.54 4.72 6.12
C LEU A 213 -12.91 3.63 7.15
N ALA A 214 -12.97 2.36 6.74
CA ALA A 214 -13.23 1.26 7.67
C ALA A 214 -12.14 1.10 8.74
N LEU A 215 -10.86 1.27 8.38
CA LEU A 215 -9.74 1.26 9.33
C LEU A 215 -9.88 2.38 10.38
N LEU A 216 -10.42 3.52 9.98
CA LEU A 216 -10.65 4.69 10.82
C LEU A 216 -12.04 4.67 11.48
N ASN A 217 -12.67 3.49 11.59
CA ASN A 217 -14.00 3.31 12.19
C ASN A 217 -15.09 4.16 11.52
N SER A 218 -15.09 4.23 10.20
CA SER A 218 -16.09 4.91 9.35
C SER A 218 -16.41 6.34 9.81
N PRO A 219 -15.43 7.26 9.73
CA PRO A 219 -15.61 8.64 10.19
C PRO A 219 -16.62 9.41 9.34
N GLN A 220 -17.15 10.49 9.91
CA GLN A 220 -18.02 11.43 9.19
C GLN A 220 -17.22 12.35 8.26
N LEU A 221 -15.94 12.57 8.56
CA LEU A 221 -15.00 13.35 7.79
C LEU A 221 -13.63 12.67 7.80
N ALA A 222 -13.01 12.52 6.64
CA ALA A 222 -11.63 12.09 6.50
C ALA A 222 -10.92 12.95 5.45
N ILE A 223 -9.71 13.43 5.76
CA ILE A 223 -8.95 14.36 4.92
C ILE A 223 -7.51 13.88 4.83
N VAL A 224 -6.98 13.83 3.61
CA VAL A 224 -5.58 13.56 3.32
C VAL A 224 -4.80 14.87 3.22
N LEU A 225 -3.64 14.92 3.88
CA LEU A 225 -2.66 15.99 3.78
C LEU A 225 -1.31 15.40 3.38
N ALA A 226 -0.79 15.80 2.22
CA ALA A 226 0.55 15.43 1.79
C ALA A 226 1.57 16.50 2.23
N ASN A 227 2.72 16.05 2.74
CA ASN A 227 3.86 16.88 3.15
C ASN A 227 3.54 17.90 4.25
N ALA A 228 2.55 17.62 5.09
CA ALA A 228 2.24 18.46 6.24
C ALA A 228 3.31 18.30 7.34
N ASP A 229 3.74 19.43 7.89
CA ASP A 229 4.64 19.46 9.05
C ASP A 229 3.85 19.26 10.36
N ASP A 230 4.58 18.98 11.45
CA ASP A 230 3.98 18.72 12.76
C ASP A 230 3.17 19.93 13.28
N ALA A 231 3.55 21.15 12.90
CA ALA A 231 2.87 22.36 13.32
C ALA A 231 1.49 22.51 12.68
N LEU A 232 1.39 22.24 11.38
CA LEU A 232 0.12 22.22 10.65
C LEU A 232 -0.77 21.08 11.15
N LEU A 233 -0.22 19.87 11.28
CA LEU A 233 -0.98 18.72 11.76
C LEU A 233 -1.52 18.93 13.17
N ALA A 234 -0.72 19.48 14.08
CA ALA A 234 -1.19 19.83 15.43
C ALA A 234 -2.34 20.84 15.39
N ARG A 235 -2.25 21.86 14.51
CA ARG A 235 -3.32 22.86 14.37
C ARG A 235 -4.60 22.26 13.81
N CYS A 236 -4.48 21.38 12.82
CA CYS A 236 -5.62 20.65 12.26
C CYS A 236 -6.30 19.77 13.31
N LEU A 237 -5.53 19.03 14.11
CA LEU A 237 -6.06 18.21 15.21
C LEU A 237 -6.75 19.05 16.28
N GLU A 238 -6.19 20.23 16.60
CA GLU A 238 -6.80 21.19 17.53
C GLU A 238 -8.19 21.59 17.01
N VAL A 239 -8.29 22.05 15.75
CA VAL A 239 -9.56 22.42 15.09
C VAL A 239 -10.58 21.28 15.17
N LEU A 240 -10.19 20.07 14.79
CA LEU A 240 -11.08 18.90 14.83
C LEU A 240 -11.57 18.55 16.25
N SER A 241 -10.83 18.94 17.30
CA SER A 241 -11.18 18.65 18.70
C SER A 241 -12.14 19.66 19.35
N GLN A 242 -12.26 20.87 18.78
CA GLN A 242 -13.00 21.99 19.37
C GLN A 242 -14.53 21.82 19.38
N PRO A 243 -15.19 21.29 18.33
CA PRO A 243 -16.64 21.17 18.34
C PRO A 243 -17.13 20.40 19.56
N ALA A 244 -18.14 20.93 20.24
CA ALA A 244 -18.68 20.32 21.46
C ALA A 244 -19.23 18.90 21.21
N GLY A 245 -19.65 18.62 19.98
CA GLY A 245 -20.11 17.31 19.53
C GLY A 245 -19.01 16.30 19.18
N THR A 246 -17.72 16.66 19.25
CA THR A 246 -16.61 15.76 18.89
C THR A 246 -16.54 14.57 19.84
N ARG A 247 -16.66 13.35 19.29
CA ARG A 247 -16.52 12.08 20.00
C ARG A 247 -15.11 11.52 19.89
N ALA A 248 -14.55 11.55 18.68
CA ALA A 248 -13.21 11.08 18.39
C ALA A 248 -12.53 11.87 17.25
N VAL A 249 -11.20 11.93 17.31
CA VAL A 249 -10.32 12.43 16.26
C VAL A 249 -9.24 11.38 16.04
N SER A 250 -8.91 11.06 14.80
CA SER A 250 -7.83 10.10 14.49
C SER A 250 -6.80 10.71 13.55
N LEU A 251 -5.54 10.31 13.72
CA LEU A 251 -4.43 10.64 12.84
C LEU A 251 -3.75 9.34 12.39
N LEU A 252 -3.70 9.10 11.09
CA LEU A 252 -2.85 8.09 10.48
C LEU A 252 -1.67 8.77 9.79
N LEU A 253 -0.45 8.48 10.22
CA LEU A 253 0.77 8.92 9.55
C LEU A 253 1.31 7.81 8.65
N SER A 254 1.71 8.18 7.44
CA SER A 254 2.34 7.28 6.49
C SER A 254 3.57 7.95 5.87
N PRO A 255 4.68 7.23 5.63
CA PRO A 255 5.87 7.83 5.04
C PRO A 255 5.68 8.15 3.55
N ASP A 256 4.65 7.59 2.91
CA ASP A 256 4.25 7.90 1.54
C ASP A 256 2.74 7.61 1.32
N PRO A 257 2.11 8.18 0.28
CA PRO A 257 0.68 7.98 0.01
C PRO A 257 0.29 6.54 -0.34
N TRP A 258 1.25 5.70 -0.72
CA TRP A 258 0.99 4.32 -1.15
C TRP A 258 0.67 3.42 0.03
N ARG A 259 1.39 3.62 1.12
CA ARG A 259 1.21 2.89 2.37
C ARG A 259 -0.05 3.27 3.13
N LEU A 260 -0.69 4.40 2.83
CA LEU A 260 -2.01 4.72 3.39
C LEU A 260 -3.06 3.68 3.00
N ASN A 261 -3.00 3.20 1.77
CA ASN A 261 -3.89 2.17 1.25
C ASN A 261 -3.40 0.74 1.55
N HIS A 262 -2.25 0.62 2.20
CA HIS A 262 -1.66 -0.64 2.65
C HIS A 262 -0.91 -0.46 3.98
N PRO A 263 -1.60 -0.01 5.06
CA PRO A 263 -0.98 0.17 6.35
C PRO A 263 -0.49 -1.17 6.87
N SER A 264 0.50 -1.12 7.76
CA SER A 264 1.02 -2.33 8.38
C SER A 264 -0.11 -3.16 8.97
N ALA A 265 -0.04 -4.48 8.80
CA ALA A 265 -0.97 -5.39 9.48
C ALA A 265 -0.77 -5.41 11.01
N SER A 266 0.29 -4.80 11.53
CA SER A 266 0.53 -4.55 12.96
C SER A 266 0.16 -3.13 13.39
N LEU A 267 -0.54 -2.37 12.54
CA LEU A 267 -0.99 -1.05 12.88
C LEU A 267 -2.09 -1.18 13.93
N GLU A 268 -1.77 -0.85 15.17
CA GLU A 268 -2.72 -0.71 16.25
C GLU A 268 -2.91 0.78 16.53
N ALA A 269 -4.17 1.18 16.77
CA ALA A 269 -4.47 2.55 17.12
C ALA A 269 -4.02 2.82 18.57
N GLU A 270 -3.05 3.71 18.74
CA GLU A 270 -2.71 4.24 20.05
C GLU A 270 -3.88 5.08 20.56
N GLN A 271 -4.49 4.66 21.67
CA GLN A 271 -5.65 5.33 22.24
C GLN A 271 -5.21 6.42 23.22
N ARG A 272 -5.68 7.64 22.99
CA ARG A 272 -5.37 8.81 23.82
C ARG A 272 -6.64 9.55 24.26
N PRO A 273 -6.61 10.30 25.38
CA PRO A 273 -7.77 11.07 25.81
C PRO A 273 -7.95 12.32 24.94
N LEU A 274 -9.19 12.61 24.50
CA LEU A 274 -9.50 13.80 23.68
C LEU A 274 -9.11 15.13 24.35
N SER A 275 -9.02 15.17 25.69
CA SER A 275 -8.54 16.34 26.42
C SER A 275 -7.10 16.74 26.07
N GLU A 276 -6.27 15.82 25.58
CA GLU A 276 -4.89 16.09 25.16
C GLU A 276 -4.83 17.10 24.01
N LEU A 277 -5.73 16.98 23.03
CA LEU A 277 -5.81 17.92 21.88
C LEU A 277 -6.34 19.29 22.30
N ARG A 278 -7.23 19.35 23.29
CA ARG A 278 -7.87 20.61 23.74
C ARG A 278 -6.99 21.48 24.63
N GLN A 279 -5.94 20.90 25.22
CA GLN A 279 -5.04 21.62 26.13
C GLN A 279 -3.89 22.35 25.41
N GLY A 280 -3.97 22.51 24.08
CA GLY A 280 -3.06 23.36 23.29
C GLY A 280 -1.59 22.93 23.35
N SER A 281 -1.34 21.69 23.74
CA SER A 281 0.01 21.20 23.98
C SER A 281 0.60 20.67 22.67
N SER A 282 1.76 21.18 22.27
CA SER A 282 2.63 20.60 21.22
C SER A 282 3.10 19.16 21.51
N ILE A 283 2.50 18.52 22.51
CA ILE A 283 2.91 17.28 23.18
C ILE A 283 2.41 16.05 22.41
N GLY A 284 1.41 16.17 21.52
CA GLY A 284 0.83 15.02 20.83
C GLY A 284 1.69 14.44 19.70
N MET A 285 2.50 15.27 19.03
CA MET A 285 3.16 14.91 17.75
C MET A 285 4.63 14.50 17.87
N ALA A 286 5.37 15.02 18.86
CA ALA A 286 6.83 14.85 18.97
C ALA A 286 7.31 13.40 19.21
N ALA A 287 6.39 12.43 19.31
CA ALA A 287 6.67 11.01 19.53
C ALA A 287 6.03 10.08 18.48
N LEU A 288 5.48 10.63 17.38
CA LEU A 288 4.77 9.83 16.38
C LEU A 288 5.66 9.53 15.17
N ASP A 289 6.00 8.27 14.99
CA ASP A 289 6.74 7.80 13.84
C ASP A 289 5.84 7.64 12.61
N ALA A 290 6.44 7.68 11.42
CA ALA A 290 5.73 7.35 10.19
C ALA A 290 5.22 5.90 10.24
N GLY A 291 3.93 5.69 9.94
CA GLY A 291 3.25 4.41 10.13
C GLY A 291 2.48 4.29 11.45
N SER A 292 2.31 5.38 12.22
CA SER A 292 1.53 5.40 13.45
C SER A 292 0.05 5.72 13.18
N LEU A 293 -0.85 5.08 13.92
CA LEU A 293 -2.27 5.43 14.01
C LEU A 293 -2.56 5.84 15.44
N VAL A 294 -3.08 7.05 15.64
CA VAL A 294 -3.48 7.55 16.96
C VAL A 294 -4.95 7.92 16.90
N GLN A 295 -5.68 7.55 17.95
CA GLN A 295 -7.09 7.87 18.11
C GLN A 295 -7.31 8.56 19.46
N TRP A 296 -7.75 9.80 19.41
CA TRP A 296 -8.16 10.58 20.58
C TRP A 296 -9.66 10.47 20.78
N GLN A 297 -10.10 10.01 21.95
CA GLN A 297 -11.53 9.81 22.24
C GLN A 297 -11.90 10.16 23.68
N ASN A 298 -13.20 10.35 23.93
CA ASN A 298 -13.72 10.53 25.29
C ASN A 298 -13.76 9.18 26.02
N GLN A 299 -13.18 9.09 27.23
CA GLN A 299 -13.09 7.84 28.02
C GLN A 299 -14.44 7.18 28.37
N ALA A 300 -15.56 7.86 28.15
CA ALA A 300 -16.90 7.39 28.52
C ALA A 300 -17.67 6.68 27.38
N ASP A 301 -17.06 6.50 26.21
CA ASP A 301 -17.76 5.99 25.02
C ASP A 301 -17.23 4.59 24.60
N PRO A 302 -17.85 3.49 25.04
CA PRO A 302 -17.36 2.12 24.79
C PRO A 302 -17.52 1.66 23.34
N GLY A 303 -18.12 2.47 22.45
CA GLY A 303 -18.48 2.08 21.07
C GLY A 303 -17.33 2.01 20.06
N PHE A 304 -16.08 2.28 20.48
CA PHE A 304 -14.90 2.34 19.60
C PHE A 304 -13.82 1.30 19.94
N GLN A 305 -14.09 0.36 20.84
CA GLN A 305 -13.20 -0.79 21.08
C GLN A 305 -13.39 -1.81 19.95
N ASN A 306 -12.39 -1.94 19.08
CA ASN A 306 -12.27 -3.05 18.12
C ASN A 306 -11.96 -4.37 18.82
#